data_AF-A0A522Z3S1-F1
#
_entry.id   AF-A0A522Z3S1-F1
#
_cell.length_a   1.000
_cell.length_b   1.000
_cell.length_c   1.000
_cell.angle_alpha   90.00
_cell.angle_beta   90.00
_cell.angle_gamma   90.00
#
_symmetry.space_group_name_H-M   'P 1'
#
loop_
_entity.id
_entity.type
_entity.pdbx_description
1 polymer ?
#
loop_
_entity_poly.entity_id
_entity_poly.type
_entity_poly.pdbx_seq_one_letter_code
_entity_poly.pdbx_strand_id
1 'polypeptide(L)'
;MSCDEEALTEYLDGELSPERGAAVEVHLKSCAACAKTLERLKAASAAFKKHAAVRSPAGLGRETRGRELSAVLTAVIVTVVVVLTVGKMFKPQISGIFNQVMGMISGAASTVGSGN
;
A
#
# COMPACT_ATOMS: atom_id res chain seq x y z
N MET A 1 -12.20 10.43 28.64
CA MET A 1 -10.96 9.97 27.99
C MET A 1 -9.84 10.10 29.00
N SER A 2 -9.11 9.01 29.25
CA SER A 2 -7.97 8.96 30.17
C SER A 2 -6.73 9.64 29.58
N CYS A 3 -5.77 10.01 30.43
CA CYS A 3 -4.47 10.53 30.03
C CYS A 3 -3.61 9.39 29.45
N ASP A 4 -3.88 9.04 28.21
CA ASP A 4 -3.18 7.98 27.47
C ASP A 4 -2.07 8.59 26.61
N GLU A 5 -0.82 8.24 26.90
CA GLU A 5 0.35 8.79 26.19
C GLU A 5 0.43 8.29 24.75
N GLU A 6 -0.04 7.06 24.46
CA GLU A 6 -0.02 6.46 23.13
C GLU A 6 -0.96 7.25 22.20
N ALA A 7 -2.13 7.63 22.71
CA ALA A 7 -3.05 8.50 21.99
C ALA A 7 -2.47 9.89 21.70
N LEU A 8 -1.58 10.43 22.55
CA LEU A 8 -0.91 11.71 22.29
C LEU A 8 0.14 11.59 21.17
N THR A 9 0.86 10.48 21.10
CA THR A 9 1.81 10.21 20.00
C THR A 9 1.09 9.94 18.69
N GLU A 10 0.03 9.11 18.68
CA GLU A 10 -0.82 8.87 17.50
C GLU A 10 -1.45 10.18 17.02
N TYR A 11 -1.88 11.06 17.93
CA TYR A 11 -2.39 12.38 17.60
C TYR A 11 -1.33 13.28 16.96
N LEU A 12 -0.10 13.27 17.48
CA LEU A 12 1.02 14.05 16.94
C LEU A 12 1.40 13.61 15.52
N ASP A 13 1.36 12.31 15.25
CA ASP A 13 1.70 11.72 13.95
C ASP A 13 0.52 11.76 12.95
N GLY A 14 -0.69 12.07 13.42
CA GLY A 14 -1.90 12.18 12.60
C GLY A 14 -2.53 10.83 12.25
N GLU A 15 -2.25 9.80 13.05
CA GLU A 15 -2.69 8.41 12.82
C GLU A 15 -4.05 8.09 13.46
N LEU A 16 -4.61 9.02 14.25
CA LEU A 16 -5.93 8.87 14.84
C LEU A 16 -7.08 9.04 13.83
N SER A 17 -8.15 8.28 14.03
CA SER A 17 -9.42 8.55 13.35
C SER A 17 -9.97 9.93 13.72
N PRO A 18 -10.80 10.56 12.87
CA PRO A 18 -11.37 11.87 13.16
C PRO A 18 -12.13 11.95 14.49
N GLU A 19 -12.84 10.88 14.87
CA GLU A 19 -13.57 10.85 16.14
C GLU A 19 -12.62 10.81 17.34
N ARG A 20 -11.56 10.00 17.28
CA ARG A 20 -10.55 9.92 18.34
C ARG A 20 -9.73 11.20 18.44
N GLY A 21 -9.39 11.82 17.30
CA GLY A 21 -8.69 13.11 17.26
C GLY A 21 -9.49 14.23 17.96
N ALA A 22 -10.79 14.34 17.65
CA ALA A 22 -11.66 15.31 18.32
C ALA A 22 -11.75 15.07 19.85
N ALA A 23 -11.78 13.80 20.27
CA ALA A 23 -11.79 13.45 21.69
C ALA A 23 -10.48 13.83 22.40
N VAL A 24 -9.31 13.64 21.75
CA VAL A 24 -8.02 14.13 22.24
C VAL A 24 -8.02 15.66 22.34
N GLU A 25 -8.53 16.38 21.33
CA GLU A 25 -8.58 17.85 21.36
C GLU A 25 -9.41 18.41 22.51
N VAL A 26 -10.57 17.80 22.79
CA VAL A 26 -11.39 18.16 23.95
C VAL A 26 -10.63 17.88 25.26
N HIS A 27 -9.92 16.76 25.33
CA HIS A 27 -9.10 16.42 26.50
C HIS A 27 -7.94 17.41 26.70
N LEU A 28 -7.24 17.81 25.64
CA LEU A 28 -6.13 18.76 25.70
C LEU A 28 -6.57 20.15 26.21
N LYS A 29 -7.83 20.54 25.96
CA LYS A 29 -8.41 21.79 26.49
C LYS A 29 -8.65 21.76 28.00
N SER A 30 -8.83 20.58 28.58
CA SER A 30 -9.15 20.40 30.00
C SER A 30 -8.00 19.82 30.84
N CYS A 31 -6.99 19.21 30.22
CA CYS A 31 -5.87 18.58 30.90
C CYS A 31 -4.52 19.27 30.60
N ALA A 32 -4.07 20.11 31.53
CA ALA A 32 -2.80 20.84 31.40
C ALA A 32 -1.57 19.90 31.34
N ALA A 33 -1.62 18.74 32.00
CA ALA A 33 -0.53 17.76 31.98
C ALA A 33 -0.33 17.15 30.59
N CYS A 34 -1.42 16.75 29.93
CA CYS A 34 -1.39 16.23 28.57
C CYS A 34 -1.00 17.32 27.57
N ALA A 35 -1.50 18.54 27.71
CA ALA A 35 -1.08 19.67 26.88
C ALA A 35 0.44 19.91 26.97
N LYS A 36 0.99 19.93 28.18
CA LYS A 36 2.44 20.07 28.40
C LYS A 36 3.25 18.92 27.80
N THR A 37 2.72 17.70 27.87
CA THR A 37 3.37 16.51 27.30
C THR A 37 3.38 16.59 25.78
N LEU A 38 2.27 16.96 25.15
CA LEU A 38 2.19 17.18 23.71
C LEU A 38 3.19 18.24 23.23
N GLU A 39 3.30 19.36 23.95
CA GLU A 39 4.28 20.41 23.61
C GLU A 39 5.74 19.92 23.72
N ARG A 40 6.06 19.06 24.70
CA ARG A 40 7.38 18.42 24.80
C ARG A 40 7.66 17.51 23.61
N LEU A 41 6.69 16.69 23.21
CA LEU A 41 6.82 15.79 22.05
C LEU A 41 7.01 16.59 20.74
N LYS A 42 6.23 17.66 20.55
CA LYS A 42 6.40 18.59 19.41
C LYS A 42 7.79 19.23 19.39
N ALA A 43 8.28 19.68 20.53
CA ALA A 43 9.60 20.29 20.63
C ALA A 43 10.72 19.30 20.29
N ALA A 44 10.62 18.05 20.77
CA ALA A 44 11.56 16.98 20.42
C ALA A 44 11.54 16.70 18.91
N SER A 45 10.36 16.49 18.32
CA SER A 45 10.20 16.27 16.87
C SER A 45 10.79 17.42 16.03
N ALA A 46 10.55 18.67 16.45
CA ALA A 46 11.13 19.84 15.80
C ALA A 46 12.67 19.87 15.89
N ALA A 47 13.25 19.50 17.04
CA ALA A 47 14.70 19.40 17.20
C ALA A 47 15.31 18.35 16.27
N PHE A 48 14.71 17.15 16.20
CA PHE A 48 15.15 16.11 15.25
C PHE A 48 15.09 16.59 13.80
N LYS A 49 14.02 17.29 13.40
CA LYS A 49 13.87 17.82 12.04
C LYS A 49 14.96 18.84 11.68
N LYS A 50 15.39 19.67 12.63
CA LYS A 50 16.51 20.63 12.44
C LYS A 50 17.84 19.92 12.17
N HIS A 51 18.10 18.81 12.87
CA HIS A 51 19.35 18.05 12.70
C HIS A 51 19.31 17.08 11.51
N ALA A 52 18.13 16.55 11.15
CA ALA A 52 17.96 15.68 9.98
C ALA A 52 18.26 16.40 8.66
N ALA A 53 18.06 17.73 8.59
CA ALA A 53 18.38 18.53 7.41
C ALA A 53 19.88 18.62 7.09
N VAL A 54 20.77 18.24 8.02
CA VAL A 54 22.23 18.40 7.90
C VAL A 54 22.90 17.18 7.24
N ARG A 55 22.17 16.11 6.91
CA ARG A 55 22.74 14.85 6.39
C ARG A 55 22.16 14.36 5.06
N SER A 56 21.64 15.26 4.21
CA SER A 56 21.41 14.89 2.81
C SER A 56 22.53 15.48 1.96
N PRO A 57 23.51 14.68 1.47
CA PRO A 57 24.50 15.18 0.53
C PRO A 57 23.78 15.82 -0.67
N ALA A 58 24.27 16.98 -1.09
CA ALA A 58 23.76 17.70 -2.25
C ALA A 58 23.85 16.78 -3.48
N GLY A 59 22.74 16.17 -3.86
CA GLY A 59 22.70 15.15 -4.91
C GLY A 59 21.43 14.31 -4.93
N LEU A 60 20.64 14.27 -3.85
CA LEU A 60 19.31 13.66 -3.89
C LEU A 60 18.27 14.74 -4.14
N GLY A 61 17.79 14.76 -5.38
CA GLY A 61 16.75 15.64 -5.89
C GLY A 61 15.56 15.72 -4.94
N ARG A 62 15.06 16.94 -4.79
CA ARG A 62 13.78 17.27 -4.18
C ARG A 62 12.66 16.56 -4.96
N GLU A 63 12.20 15.43 -4.46
CA GLU A 63 10.84 14.97 -4.74
C GLU A 63 10.11 14.82 -3.40
N THR A 64 9.43 15.92 -3.07
CA THR A 64 8.25 16.01 -2.20
C THR A 64 7.95 14.81 -1.29
N ARG A 65 8.36 14.97 -0.04
CA ARG A 65 7.76 14.38 1.16
C ARG A 65 6.23 14.53 1.09
N GLY A 66 5.51 13.43 0.87
CA GLY A 66 4.03 13.39 0.89
C GLY A 66 3.33 12.68 -0.28
N ARG A 67 4.03 11.92 -1.14
CA ARG A 67 3.42 11.24 -2.31
C ARG A 67 3.90 9.80 -2.56
N GLU A 68 4.45 9.12 -1.56
CA GLU A 68 5.05 7.79 -1.78
C GLU A 68 4.03 6.66 -1.52
N LEU A 69 3.19 6.76 -0.48
CA LEU A 69 2.18 5.74 -0.18
C LEU A 69 1.13 5.61 -1.30
N SER A 70 0.72 6.73 -1.91
CA SER A 70 -0.22 6.70 -3.05
C SER A 70 0.44 6.17 -4.32
N ALA A 71 1.71 6.48 -4.57
CA ALA A 71 2.43 5.99 -5.73
C ALA A 71 2.70 4.49 -5.65
N VAL A 72 3.15 3.99 -4.49
CA VAL A 72 3.35 2.54 -4.27
C VAL A 72 2.03 1.79 -4.34
N LEU A 73 0.96 2.30 -3.72
CA LEU A 73 -0.36 1.68 -3.78
C LEU A 73 -0.90 1.64 -5.22
N THR A 74 -0.75 2.73 -5.97
CA THR A 74 -1.16 2.79 -7.39
C THR A 74 -0.35 1.82 -8.23
N ALA A 75 0.97 1.74 -8.03
CA ALA A 75 1.83 0.80 -8.74
C ALA A 75 1.42 -0.65 -8.47
N VAL A 76 1.19 -1.02 -7.20
CA VAL A 76 0.72 -2.37 -6.82
C VAL A 76 -0.63 -2.70 -7.45
N ILE A 77 -1.59 -1.77 -7.41
CA ILE A 77 -2.91 -1.97 -8.02
C ILE A 77 -2.77 -2.18 -9.54
N VAL A 78 -2.00 -1.34 -10.23
CA VAL A 78 -1.77 -1.46 -11.68
C VAL A 78 -1.10 -2.80 -12.01
N THR A 79 -0.08 -3.20 -11.27
CA THR A 79 0.59 -4.50 -11.48
C THR A 79 -0.37 -5.67 -11.28
N VAL A 80 -1.16 -5.66 -10.20
CA VAL A 80 -2.15 -6.71 -9.92
C VAL A 80 -3.22 -6.77 -11.02
N VAL A 81 -3.76 -5.64 -11.46
CA VAL A 81 -4.75 -5.56 -12.55
C VAL A 81 -4.17 -6.08 -13.86
N VAL A 82 -2.93 -5.72 -14.21
CA VAL A 82 -2.26 -6.23 -15.41
C VAL A 82 -2.07 -7.74 -15.34
N VAL A 83 -1.56 -8.27 -14.22
CA VAL A 83 -1.39 -9.72 -14.04
C VAL A 83 -2.71 -10.47 -14.12
N LEU A 84 -3.78 -9.94 -13.51
CA LEU A 84 -5.11 -10.56 -13.54
C LEU A 84 -5.77 -10.49 -14.93
N THR A 85 -5.62 -9.39 -15.66
CA THR A 85 -6.15 -9.25 -17.03
C THR A 85 -5.40 -10.13 -18.01
N VAL A 86 -4.06 -10.17 -17.96
CA VAL A 86 -3.23 -11.10 -18.75
C VAL A 86 -3.57 -12.55 -18.39
N GLY A 87 -3.64 -12.89 -17.11
CA GLY A 87 -4.00 -14.23 -16.66
C GLY A 87 -5.42 -14.65 -17.11
N LYS A 88 -6.38 -13.73 -17.08
CA LYS A 88 -7.75 -13.97 -17.58
C LYS A 88 -7.78 -14.13 -19.11
N MET A 89 -6.88 -13.46 -19.84
CA MET A 89 -6.74 -13.64 -21.30
C MET A 89 -6.01 -14.93 -21.69
N PHE A 90 -5.11 -15.44 -20.86
CA PHE A 90 -4.43 -16.73 -21.11
C PHE A 90 -5.29 -17.96 -20.79
N LYS A 91 -6.26 -17.86 -19.87
CA LYS A 91 -7.12 -18.99 -19.47
C LYS A 91 -8.03 -19.56 -20.58
N PRO A 92 -8.68 -18.76 -21.47
CA PRO A 92 -9.59 -19.31 -22.49
C PRO A 92 -8.89 -19.96 -23.70
N GLN A 93 -7.62 -19.66 -23.99
CA GLN A 93 -6.96 -20.19 -25.20
C GLN A 93 -6.43 -21.63 -25.06
N ILE A 94 -6.10 -22.08 -23.84
CA ILE A 94 -5.51 -23.41 -23.63
C ILE A 94 -6.52 -24.54 -23.92
N SER A 95 -7.80 -24.34 -23.58
CA SER A 95 -8.85 -25.34 -23.81
C SER A 95 -9.17 -25.54 -25.29
N GLY A 96 -9.12 -24.47 -26.10
CA GLY A 96 -9.39 -24.55 -27.54
C GLY A 96 -8.29 -25.30 -28.29
N ILE A 97 -7.02 -25.02 -27.96
CA ILE A 97 -5.87 -25.65 -28.59
C ILE A 97 -5.80 -27.15 -28.23
N PHE A 98 -6.09 -27.52 -26.99
CA PHE A 98 -6.06 -28.92 -26.55
C PHE A 98 -7.13 -29.78 -27.26
N ASN A 99 -8.35 -29.26 -27.40
CA ASN A 99 -9.43 -29.95 -28.13
C ASN A 99 -9.11 -30.09 -29.63
N GLN A 100 -8.48 -29.07 -30.23
CA GLN A 100 -8.06 -29.12 -31.63
C GLN A 100 -6.94 -30.14 -31.87
N VAL A 101 -5.96 -30.23 -30.97
CA VAL A 101 -4.86 -31.21 -31.05
C VAL A 101 -5.37 -32.65 -30.83
N MET A 102 -6.23 -32.86 -29.83
CA MET A 102 -6.85 -34.17 -29.59
C MET A 102 -7.74 -34.63 -30.75
N GLY A 103 -8.44 -33.70 -31.40
CA GLY A 103 -9.22 -33.97 -32.61
C GLY A 103 -8.37 -34.39 -33.81
N MET A 104 -7.22 -33.73 -34.03
CA MET A 104 -6.28 -34.12 -35.10
C MET A 104 -5.65 -35.49 -34.85
N ILE A 105 -5.30 -35.83 -33.61
CA ILE A 105 -4.71 -37.14 -33.27
C ILE A 105 -5.74 -38.26 -33.45
N SER A 106 -6.98 -38.06 -33.00
CA SER A 106 -8.05 -39.05 -33.14
C SER A 106 -8.47 -39.24 -34.61
N GLY A 107 -8.48 -38.16 -35.39
CA GLY A 107 -8.68 -38.20 -36.83
C GLY A 107 -7.54 -38.88 -37.58
N ALA A 108 -6.28 -38.68 -37.17
CA ALA A 108 -5.13 -39.37 -37.76
C ALA A 108 -5.13 -40.88 -37.43
N ALA A 109 -5.54 -41.25 -36.21
CA ALA A 109 -5.63 -42.64 -35.77
C ALA A 109 -6.67 -43.46 -36.56
N SER A 110 -7.79 -42.86 -36.99
CA SER A 110 -8.80 -43.55 -37.79
C SER A 110 -8.39 -43.74 -39.25
N THR A 111 -7.54 -42.87 -39.83
CA THR A 111 -7.01 -43.07 -41.19
C THR A 111 -5.92 -44.14 -41.27
N VAL A 112 -5.17 -44.38 -40.19
CA VAL A 112 -4.13 -45.44 -40.15
C VAL A 112 -4.67 -46.79 -39.68
N GLY A 113 -5.82 -46.82 -38.98
CA GLY A 113 -6.48 -48.05 -38.52
C GLY A 113 -7.51 -48.64 -39.49
N SER A 114 -7.93 -47.90 -40.53
CA SER A 114 -8.89 -48.36 -41.54
C SER A 114 -8.19 -48.97 -42.76
N GLY A 115 -7.31 -49.94 -42.51
CA GLY A 115 -6.49 -50.59 -43.54
C GLY A 115 -6.35 -52.09 -43.29
N ASN A 116 -7.48 -52.79 -43.10
CA ASN A 116 -7.60 -54.22 -43.39
C ASN A 116 -9.07 -54.61 -43.64
#